data_AF-S7Q251-F1
#
_entry.id   AF-S7Q251-F1
#
_cell.length_a   1.000
_cell.length_b   1.000
_cell.length_c   1.000
_cell.angle_alpha   90.00
_cell.angle_beta   90.00
_cell.angle_gamma   90.00
#
_symmetry.space_group_name_H-M   'P 1'
#
loop_
_entity.id
_entity.type
_entity.pdbx_description
1 polymer ?
#
loop_
_entity_poly.entity_id
_entity_poly.type
_entity_poly.pdbx_seq_one_letter_code
_entity_poly.pdbx_strand_id
1 'polypeptide(L)'
;PPRTNQTNLPPLGPALFNASSRVAINGSIDDVWAAILDFPSYPNWNPFVRSAVLTDEAFIPLPASEQTFAANRHVIFQVQIPPLPLPVSASTPANLLHSQVSFENITAL
;
A
#
# COMPACT_ATOMS: atom_id res chain seq x y z
N PRO A 1 7.00 19.80 -25.32
CA PRO A 1 8.41 19.56 -24.95
C PRO A 1 8.74 18.05 -24.96
N PRO A 2 9.92 17.62 -25.45
CA PRO A 2 10.29 16.20 -25.36
C PRO A 2 10.44 15.86 -23.88
N ARG A 3 9.68 14.87 -23.39
CA ARG A 3 9.90 14.33 -22.03
C ARG A 3 11.30 13.71 -22.07
N THR A 4 12.27 14.36 -21.44
CA THR A 4 13.55 13.74 -21.16
C THR A 4 13.25 12.46 -20.39
N ASN A 5 13.80 11.32 -20.84
CA ASN A 5 13.74 10.05 -20.12
C ASN A 5 14.58 10.11 -18.82
N GLN A 6 14.53 11.22 -18.08
CA GLN A 6 15.06 11.29 -16.73
C GLN A 6 14.20 10.40 -15.87
N THR A 7 14.80 9.32 -15.39
CA THR A 7 14.21 8.41 -14.44
C THR A 7 14.91 8.57 -13.10
N ASN A 8 14.11 8.67 -12.05
CA ASN A 8 14.59 8.66 -10.67
C ASN A 8 14.68 7.22 -10.14
N LEU A 9 14.38 6.22 -11.00
CA LEU A 9 14.52 4.83 -10.64
C LEU A 9 16.00 4.51 -10.44
N PRO A 10 16.37 3.79 -9.38
CA PRO A 10 17.73 3.30 -9.23
C PRO A 10 18.09 2.36 -10.39
N PRO A 11 19.38 2.18 -10.69
CA PRO A 11 19.82 1.18 -11.67
C PRO A 11 19.29 -0.21 -11.30
N LEU A 12 18.86 -0.98 -12.30
CA LEU A 12 18.43 -2.37 -12.08
C LEU A 12 19.63 -3.22 -11.63
N GLY A 13 19.45 -4.02 -10.58
CA GLY A 13 20.50 -4.92 -10.07
C GLY A 13 20.77 -6.12 -10.98
N PRO A 14 21.79 -6.95 -10.69
CA PRO A 14 22.20 -8.08 -11.55
C PRO A 14 21.25 -9.30 -11.52
N ALA A 15 20.03 -9.17 -10.98
CA ALA A 15 19.12 -10.28 -10.78
C ALA A 15 18.55 -10.86 -12.10
N LEU A 16 18.21 -12.16 -12.07
CA LEU A 16 17.64 -12.94 -13.19
C LEU A 16 16.30 -12.34 -13.69
N PHE A 17 15.58 -11.62 -12.85
CA PHE A 17 14.38 -10.86 -13.18
C PHE A 17 14.30 -9.59 -12.33
N ASN A 18 14.10 -8.44 -12.96
CA ASN A 18 13.79 -7.18 -12.29
C ASN A 18 12.58 -6.52 -12.95
N ALA A 19 11.66 -6.02 -12.14
CA ALA A 19 10.56 -5.18 -12.58
C ALA A 19 10.62 -3.84 -11.87
N SER A 20 10.49 -2.75 -12.62
CA SER A 20 10.44 -1.39 -12.09
C SER A 20 9.32 -0.63 -12.77
N SER A 21 8.54 0.12 -11.99
CA SER A 21 7.50 1.02 -12.51
C SER A 21 7.63 2.39 -11.87
N ARG A 22 7.10 3.41 -12.56
CA ARG A 22 7.00 4.77 -12.03
C ARG A 22 5.69 5.39 -12.48
N VAL A 23 5.14 6.26 -11.65
CA VAL A 23 3.99 7.10 -12.00
C VAL A 23 4.27 8.52 -11.51
N ALA A 24 3.94 9.51 -12.34
CA ALA A 24 4.01 10.91 -11.93
C ALA A 24 2.66 11.30 -11.34
N ILE A 25 2.66 11.76 -10.09
CA ILE A 25 1.47 12.24 -9.39
C ILE A 25 1.57 13.76 -9.32
N ASN A 26 0.51 14.46 -9.74
CA ASN A 26 0.44 15.91 -9.63
C ASN A 26 0.01 16.30 -8.20
N GLY A 27 0.98 16.35 -7.29
CA GLY A 27 0.79 16.71 -5.88
C GLY A 27 2.13 17.06 -5.22
N SER A 28 2.10 17.65 -4.03
CA SER A 28 3.33 17.83 -3.26
C SER A 28 3.86 16.47 -2.78
N ILE A 29 5.17 16.38 -2.54
CA ILE A 29 5.77 15.15 -2.00
C ILE A 29 5.12 14.80 -0.67
N ASP A 30 4.91 15.80 0.20
CA ASP A 30 4.36 15.60 1.54
C ASP A 30 2.91 15.08 1.51
N ASP A 31 2.06 15.63 0.63
CA ASP A 31 0.67 15.18 0.50
C ASP A 31 0.59 13.73 -0.01
N VAL A 32 1.41 13.41 -1.03
CA VAL A 32 1.46 12.05 -1.57
C VAL A 32 2.02 11.08 -0.54
N TRP A 33 3.08 11.46 0.17
CA TRP A 33 3.70 10.65 1.21
C TRP A 33 2.74 10.39 2.37
N ALA A 34 2.03 11.41 2.84
CA ALA A 34 1.02 11.27 3.88
C ALA A 34 -0.12 10.34 3.43
N ALA A 35 -0.59 10.46 2.18
CA ALA A 35 -1.67 9.62 1.66
C ALA A 35 -1.26 8.14 1.51
N ILE A 36 -0.02 7.85 1.11
CA ILE A 36 0.45 6.46 0.97
C ILE A 36 0.90 5.83 2.30
N LEU A 37 1.12 6.61 3.36
CA LEU A 37 1.43 6.07 4.69
C LEU A 37 0.20 5.95 5.59
N ASP A 38 -0.94 6.53 5.20
CA ASP A 38 -2.22 6.41 5.89
C ASP A 38 -2.88 5.05 5.57
N PHE A 39 -2.39 3.98 6.21
CA PHE A 39 -2.92 2.63 6.01
C PHE A 39 -4.44 2.50 6.17
N PRO A 40 -5.08 3.08 7.20
CA PRO A 40 -6.54 3.03 7.33
C PRO A 40 -7.31 3.49 6.08
N SER A 41 -6.76 4.44 5.30
CA SER A 41 -7.42 4.92 4.08
C SER A 41 -7.07 4.15 2.80
N TYR A 42 -6.17 3.17 2.85
CA TYR A 42 -5.80 2.35 1.67
C TYR A 42 -7.00 1.83 0.87
N PRO A 43 -8.07 1.28 1.49
CA PRO A 43 -9.22 0.78 0.73
C PRO A 43 -9.93 1.83 -0.13
N ASN A 44 -9.73 3.13 0.14
CA ASN A 44 -10.36 4.22 -0.60
C ASN A 44 -9.69 4.47 -1.96
N TRP A 45 -8.40 4.16 -2.10
CA TRP A 45 -7.65 4.44 -3.33
C TRP A 45 -7.01 3.19 -3.95
N ASN A 46 -6.78 2.13 -3.15
CA ASN A 46 -6.23 0.87 -3.63
C ASN A 46 -7.34 -0.18 -3.83
N PRO A 47 -7.72 -0.52 -5.08
CA PRO A 47 -8.83 -1.43 -5.36
C PRO A 47 -8.56 -2.88 -4.93
N PHE A 48 -7.32 -3.24 -4.62
CA PHE A 48 -6.94 -4.57 -4.14
C PHE A 48 -7.04 -4.69 -2.61
N VAL A 49 -6.98 -3.57 -1.89
CA VAL A 49 -6.95 -3.58 -0.42
C VAL A 49 -8.36 -3.41 0.12
N ARG A 50 -8.74 -4.24 1.08
CA ARG A 50 -10.04 -4.22 1.77
C ARG A 50 -9.91 -3.70 3.19
N SER A 51 -8.77 -3.94 3.85
CA SER A 51 -8.37 -3.28 5.09
C SER A 51 -6.84 -3.28 5.20
N ALA A 52 -6.31 -2.29 5.90
CA ALA A 52 -4.92 -2.23 6.32
C ALA A 52 -4.89 -1.62 7.71
N VAL A 53 -4.40 -2.38 8.70
CA VAL A 53 -4.51 -2.02 10.11
C VAL A 53 -3.15 -2.21 10.77
N LEU A 54 -2.65 -1.17 11.43
CA LEU A 54 -1.44 -1.25 12.24
C LEU A 54 -1.70 -2.08 13.49
N THR A 55 -0.72 -2.90 13.84
CA THR A 55 -0.76 -3.81 14.98
C THR A 55 0.52 -3.73 15.80
N ASP A 56 0.42 -4.22 17.03
CA ASP A 56 1.58 -4.51 17.87
C ASP A 56 2.35 -5.77 17.37
N GLU A 57 3.35 -6.20 18.14
CA GLU A 57 4.18 -7.38 17.86
C GLU A 57 3.40 -8.71 17.91
N ALA A 58 2.26 -8.74 18.62
CA ALA A 58 1.38 -9.90 18.68
C ALA A 58 0.30 -9.87 17.59
N PHE A 59 0.39 -8.94 16.64
CA PHE A 59 -0.59 -8.73 15.58
C PHE A 59 -1.99 -8.35 16.11
N ILE A 60 -2.05 -7.70 17.28
CA ILE A 60 -3.28 -7.13 17.83
C ILE A 60 -3.45 -5.70 17.29
N PRO A 61 -4.62 -5.35 16.71
CA PRO A 61 -4.91 -3.99 16.23
C PRO A 61 -4.62 -2.90 17.25
N LEU A 62 -3.81 -1.91 16.87
CA LEU A 62 -3.58 -0.73 17.67
C LEU A 62 -4.84 0.15 17.74
N PRO A 63 -5.03 0.94 18.82
CA PRO A 63 -6.12 1.90 18.92
C PRO A 63 -6.14 2.89 17.75
N ALA A 64 -7.30 3.47 17.45
CA ALA A 64 -7.46 4.42 16.34
C ALA A 64 -6.52 5.63 16.43
N SER A 65 -6.22 6.11 17.65
CA SER A 65 -5.27 7.20 17.91
C SER A 65 -3.82 6.85 17.55
N GLU A 66 -3.53 5.56 17.34
CA GLU A 66 -2.20 5.03 17.07
C GLU A 66 -2.11 4.38 15.68
N GLN A 67 -3.07 4.62 14.78
CA GLN A 67 -3.03 4.12 13.40
C GLN A 67 -2.12 4.96 12.47
N THR A 68 -1.05 5.54 13.03
CA THR A 68 -0.03 6.31 12.30
C THR A 68 1.19 5.45 11.97
N PHE A 69 1.69 5.52 10.75
CA PHE A 69 2.90 4.80 10.33
C PHE A 69 4.10 5.09 11.27
N ALA A 70 4.78 4.03 11.73
CA ALA A 70 6.04 4.13 12.47
C ALA A 70 6.83 2.80 12.37
N ALA A 71 8.15 2.89 12.51
CA ALA A 71 9.02 1.71 12.54
C ALA A 71 8.73 0.81 13.75
N ASN A 72 9.07 -0.49 13.60
CA ASN A 72 8.84 -1.55 14.57
C ASN A 72 7.34 -1.80 14.86
N ARG A 73 6.46 -1.36 13.97
CA ARG A 73 5.05 -1.74 13.97
C ARG A 73 4.84 -2.82 12.93
N HIS A 74 3.76 -3.57 13.15
CA HIS A 74 3.29 -4.54 12.18
C HIS A 74 2.04 -3.99 11.49
N VAL A 75 1.71 -4.55 10.33
CA VAL A 75 0.47 -4.23 9.63
C VAL A 75 -0.16 -5.51 9.10
N ILE A 76 -1.46 -5.63 9.31
CA ILE A 76 -2.28 -6.68 8.69
C ILE A 76 -2.99 -6.07 7.52
N PHE A 77 -2.79 -6.65 6.34
CA PHE A 77 -3.56 -6.34 5.15
C PHE A 77 -4.58 -7.44 4.87
N GLN A 78 -5.83 -7.04 4.63
CA GLN A 78 -6.79 -7.89 3.93
C GLN A 78 -6.88 -7.42 2.48
N VAL A 79 -6.62 -8.32 1.54
CA VAL A 79 -6.56 -8.01 0.11
C VAL A 79 -7.44 -8.94 -0.71
N GLN A 80 -7.76 -8.49 -1.93
CA GLN A 80 -8.61 -9.16 -2.90
C GLN A 80 -7.80 -9.34 -4.19
N ILE A 81 -7.46 -10.59 -4.51
CA ILE A 81 -6.64 -10.94 -5.69
C ILE A 81 -7.30 -12.12 -6.41
N PRO A 82 -7.76 -11.96 -7.67
CA PRO A 82 -7.69 -10.77 -8.54
C PRO A 82 -8.56 -9.60 -8.04
N PRO A 83 -8.34 -8.36 -8.54
CA PRO A 83 -9.14 -7.21 -8.12
C PRO A 83 -10.60 -7.38 -8.57
N LEU A 84 -11.53 -6.73 -7.87
CA LEU A 84 -12.93 -6.73 -8.27
C LEU A 84 -13.12 -5.93 -9.59
N PRO A 85 -14.16 -6.26 -10.38
CA PRO A 85 -14.54 -5.43 -11.52
C PRO A 85 -14.83 -3.99 -11.12
N LEU A 86 -14.39 -3.04 -11.93
CA LEU A 86 -14.73 -1.62 -11.73
C LEU A 86 -16.20 -1.37 -12.11
N PRO A 87 -16.90 -0.43 -11.42
CA PRO A 87 -16.41 0.39 -10.32
C PRO A 87 -16.33 -0.37 -8.98
N VAL A 88 -15.29 -0.09 -8.20
CA VAL A 88 -15.08 -0.65 -6.86
C VAL A 88 -14.78 0.47 -5.87
N SER A 89 -15.21 0.30 -4.63
CA SER A 89 -14.98 1.19 -3.50
C SER A 89 -14.53 0.41 -2.25
N ALA A 90 -14.15 1.11 -1.19
CA ALA A 90 -13.88 0.52 0.12
C ALA A 90 -15.08 -0.29 0.68
N SER A 91 -16.31 0.13 0.38
CA SER A 91 -17.54 -0.53 0.83
C SER A 91 -17.99 -1.70 -0.06
N THR A 92 -17.31 -1.94 -1.18
CA THR A 92 -17.64 -3.07 -2.05
C THR A 92 -17.24 -4.38 -1.36
N PRO A 93 -18.18 -5.34 -1.16
CA PRO A 93 -17.87 -6.61 -0.51
C PRO A 93 -16.78 -7.39 -1.25
N ALA A 94 -15.86 -8.00 -0.49
CA ALA A 94 -14.83 -8.86 -1.06
C ALA A 94 -15.41 -10.19 -1.54
N ASN A 95 -14.75 -10.82 -2.52
CA ASN A 95 -14.99 -12.22 -2.84
C ASN A 95 -14.15 -13.08 -1.88
N LEU A 96 -14.83 -13.81 -0.99
CA LEU A 96 -14.16 -14.59 0.06
C LEU A 96 -13.22 -15.66 -0.48
N LEU A 97 -13.49 -16.22 -1.68
CA LEU A 97 -12.61 -17.22 -2.32
C LEU A 97 -11.30 -16.63 -2.84
N HIS A 98 -11.24 -15.31 -2.99
CA HIS A 98 -10.10 -14.55 -3.52
C HIS A 98 -9.53 -13.58 -2.49
N SER A 99 -10.02 -13.66 -1.25
CA SER A 99 -9.57 -12.84 -0.13
C SER A 99 -8.31 -13.47 0.47
N GLN A 100 -7.28 -12.66 0.66
CA GLN A 100 -6.02 -13.08 1.27
C GLN A 100 -5.68 -12.14 2.42
N VAL A 101 -4.91 -12.65 3.37
CA VAL A 101 -4.39 -11.87 4.50
C VAL A 101 -2.88 -11.89 4.43
N SER A 102 -2.26 -10.72 4.57
CA SER A 102 -0.82 -10.59 4.73
C SER A 102 -0.47 -9.96 6.06
N PHE A 103 0.67 -10.37 6.59
CA PHE A 103 1.24 -9.91 7.86
C PHE A 103 2.62 -9.33 7.55
N GLU A 104 2.77 -8.03 7.74
CA GLU A 104 3.98 -7.31 7.33
C GLU A 104 4.66 -6.64 8.53
N ASN A 105 5.97 -6.46 8.41
CA ASN A 105 6.79 -5.74 9.38
C ASN A 105 7.31 -4.43 8.78
N ILE A 106 7.18 -3.33 9.52
CA ILE A 106 7.66 -2.00 9.12
C ILE A 106 9.07 -1.80 9.66
N THR A 107 10.06 -1.95 8.77
CA THR A 107 11.49 -1.94 9.12
C THR A 107 12.20 -0.61 8.91
N ALA A 108 11.59 0.36 8.20
CA ALA A 108 12.21 1.63 7.84
C ALA A 108 11.25 2.82 8.03
N LEU A 109 11.84 4.02 8.20
CA LEU A 109 11.17 5.32 8.27
C LEU A 109 11.48 6.14 7.03
#